data_AF-A0A392N5M1-F1
#
_entry.id   AF-A0A392N5M1-F1
#
_cell.length_a   1.000
_cell.length_b   1.000
_cell.length_c   1.000
_cell.angle_alpha   90.00
_cell.angle_beta   90.00
_cell.angle_gamma   90.00
#
_symmetry.space_group_name_H-M   'P 1'
#
loop_
_entity.id
_entity.type
_entity.pdbx_description
1 polymer ?
#
loop_
_entity_poly.entity_id
_entity_poly.type
_entity_poly.pdbx_seq_one_letter_code
_entity_poly.pdbx_strand_id
1 'polypeptide(L)'
;LTKMGALKWDDVVNHHQGWRLVTCIWLHAGIIHLAANMISLVFIGIRLEQQFGFVRIGIIYLVSGFGGSVLSSLFIRNNISVGASGALFGLLGAMLSELITNWSIYTNKYLMIHASRISIRY
;
A
#
# COMPACT_ATOMS: atom_id res chain seq x y z
N LEU A 1 -22.72 -4.16 -4.51
CA LEU A 1 -21.59 -3.78 -3.62
C LEU A 1 -22.02 -3.61 -2.16
N THR A 2 -22.97 -2.73 -1.83
CA THR A 2 -23.51 -2.54 -0.46
C THR A 2 -24.13 -3.81 0.16
N LYS A 3 -24.85 -4.63 -0.63
CA LYS A 3 -25.34 -5.96 -0.15
C LYS A 3 -24.25 -7.00 0.10
N MET A 4 -23.04 -6.80 -0.43
CA MET A 4 -21.93 -7.76 -0.34
C MET A 4 -20.90 -7.41 0.73
N GLY A 5 -21.12 -6.33 1.50
CA GLY A 5 -20.20 -5.89 2.56
C GLY A 5 -19.36 -4.66 2.23
N ALA A 6 -19.73 -3.87 1.20
CA ALA A 6 -19.05 -2.61 0.92
C ALA A 6 -19.21 -1.61 2.09
N LEU A 7 -18.18 -0.79 2.30
CA LEU A 7 -18.10 0.12 3.44
C LEU A 7 -19.02 1.32 3.21
N LYS A 8 -19.99 1.47 4.11
CA LYS A 8 -20.92 2.61 4.15
C LYS A 8 -20.99 3.09 5.58
N TRP A 9 -20.75 4.39 5.79
CA TRP A 9 -20.60 4.99 7.11
C TRP A 9 -21.80 4.74 8.03
N ASP A 10 -23.01 4.96 7.51
CA ASP A 10 -24.27 4.81 8.21
C ASP A 10 -24.50 3.36 8.72
N ASP A 11 -24.07 2.35 7.95
CA ASP A 11 -24.22 0.95 8.33
C ASP A 11 -23.19 0.54 9.41
N VAL A 12 -22.01 1.16 9.44
CA VAL A 12 -20.96 0.84 10.42
C VAL A 12 -21.22 1.55 11.74
N VAL A 13 -21.55 2.84 11.70
CA VAL A 13 -21.69 3.69 12.89
C VAL A 13 -23.07 3.53 13.53
N ASN A 14 -24.15 3.52 12.75
CA ASN A 14 -25.51 3.45 13.30
C ASN A 14 -26.05 2.03 13.44
N HIS A 15 -25.55 1.06 12.66
CA HIS A 15 -26.03 -0.33 12.67
C HIS A 15 -25.02 -1.34 13.24
N HIS A 16 -23.91 -0.86 13.82
CA HIS A 16 -22.85 -1.67 14.44
C HIS A 16 -22.27 -2.77 13.54
N GLN A 17 -22.30 -2.61 12.21
CA GLN A 17 -21.82 -3.63 11.26
C GLN A 17 -20.30 -3.56 11.05
N GLY A 18 -19.54 -3.67 12.14
CA GLY A 18 -18.07 -3.57 12.15
C GLY A 18 -17.37 -4.61 11.26
N TRP A 19 -18.01 -5.75 11.00
CA TRP A 19 -17.51 -6.78 10.07
C TRP A 19 -17.32 -6.25 8.64
N ARG A 20 -18.02 -5.17 8.27
CA ARG A 20 -17.85 -4.49 6.97
C ARG A 20 -16.51 -3.82 6.79
N LEU A 21 -15.87 -3.38 7.89
CA LEU A 21 -14.51 -2.82 7.87
C LEU A 21 -13.48 -3.85 7.40
N VAL A 22 -13.76 -5.12 7.68
CA VAL A 22 -12.91 -6.24 7.27
C VAL A 22 -13.32 -6.67 5.85
N THR A 23 -14.59 -6.97 5.59
CA THR A 23 -15.03 -7.49 4.27
C THR A 23 -14.84 -6.52 3.11
N CYS A 24 -14.84 -5.20 3.33
CA CYS A 24 -14.62 -4.22 2.27
C CYS A 24 -13.22 -4.25 1.66
N ILE A 25 -12.24 -4.83 2.37
CA ILE A 25 -10.85 -4.98 1.91
C ILE A 25 -10.78 -5.92 0.71
N TRP A 26 -11.66 -6.94 0.67
CA TRP A 26 -11.72 -7.91 -0.43
C TRP A 26 -12.60 -7.45 -1.61
N LEU A 27 -13.49 -6.48 -1.38
CA LEU A 27 -14.31 -5.91 -2.44
C LEU A 27 -13.49 -4.93 -3.27
N HIS A 28 -13.64 -4.98 -4.59
CA HIS A 28 -13.00 -4.06 -5.52
C HIS A 28 -14.07 -3.35 -6.33
N ALA A 29 -13.88 -2.05 -6.58
CA ALA A 29 -14.83 -1.22 -7.33
C ALA A 29 -15.00 -1.66 -8.79
N GLY A 30 -14.08 -2.50 -9.31
CA GLY A 30 -14.14 -3.11 -10.64
C GLY A 30 -12.87 -3.92 -10.97
N ILE A 31 -12.88 -4.61 -12.12
CA ILE A 31 -11.77 -5.46 -12.58
C ILE A 31 -10.48 -4.68 -12.82
N ILE A 32 -10.59 -3.44 -13.32
CA ILE A 32 -9.44 -2.54 -13.54
C ILE A 32 -8.81 -2.14 -12.20
N HIS A 33 -9.63 -1.86 -11.19
CA HIS A 33 -9.14 -1.55 -9.84
C HIS A 33 -8.47 -2.75 -9.18
N LEU A 34 -8.98 -3.96 -9.39
CA LEU A 34 -8.33 -5.20 -8.92
C LEU A 34 -6.99 -5.40 -9.63
N ALA A 35 -6.96 -5.32 -10.96
CA ALA A 35 -5.75 -5.49 -11.75
C ALA A 35 -4.66 -4.49 -11.35
N ALA A 36 -5.01 -3.21 -11.18
CA ALA A 36 -4.07 -2.18 -10.73
C ALA A 36 -3.49 -2.50 -9.34
N ASN A 37 -4.34 -2.88 -8.36
CA ASN A 37 -3.86 -3.24 -7.03
C ASN A 37 -2.94 -4.47 -7.05
N MET A 38 -3.30 -5.51 -7.81
CA MET A 38 -2.49 -6.73 -7.90
C MET A 38 -1.16 -6.49 -8.61
N ILE A 39 -1.14 -5.72 -9.71
CA ILE A 39 0.09 -5.34 -10.39
C ILE A 39 0.99 -4.55 -9.44
N SER A 40 0.46 -3.52 -8.79
CA SER A 40 1.24 -2.73 -7.84
C SER A 40 1.73 -3.55 -6.65
N LEU A 41 0.92 -4.48 -6.13
CA LEU A 41 1.31 -5.40 -5.07
C LEU A 41 2.48 -6.30 -5.50
N VAL A 42 2.42 -6.86 -6.71
CA VAL A 42 3.48 -7.73 -7.22
C VAL A 42 4.78 -6.95 -7.40
N PHE A 43 4.74 -5.77 -8.02
CA PHE A 43 5.95 -4.98 -8.27
C PHE A 43 6.58 -4.43 -6.98
N ILE A 44 5.77 -3.86 -6.08
CA ILE A 44 6.26 -3.23 -4.85
C ILE A 44 6.50 -4.27 -3.76
N GLY A 45 5.55 -5.18 -3.59
CA GLY A 45 5.57 -6.20 -2.54
C GLY A 45 6.73 -7.17 -2.70
N ILE A 46 6.97 -7.72 -3.90
CA ILE A 46 8.10 -8.64 -4.12
C ILE A 46 9.43 -7.92 -3.88
N ARG A 47 9.56 -6.67 -4.33
CA ARG A 47 10.79 -5.89 -4.12
C ARG A 47 11.07 -5.65 -2.65
N LEU A 48 10.07 -5.22 -1.90
CA LEU A 48 10.18 -5.00 -0.45
C LEU A 48 10.40 -6.31 0.31
N GLU A 49 9.75 -7.40 -0.09
CA GLU A 49 9.92 -8.72 0.50
C GLU A 49 11.36 -9.22 0.36
N GLN A 50 11.98 -9.04 -0.80
CA GLN A 50 13.38 -9.39 -1.02
C GLN A 50 14.34 -8.59 -0.14
N GLN A 51 13.97 -7.37 0.25
CA GLN A 51 14.83 -6.48 1.06
C GLN A 51 14.61 -6.63 2.57
N PHE A 52 13.36 -6.79 3.01
CA PHE A 52 12.98 -6.77 4.42
C PHE A 52 12.42 -8.10 4.95
N GLY A 53 12.12 -9.05 4.07
CA GLY A 53 11.52 -10.34 4.38
C GLY A 53 9.99 -10.34 4.42
N PHE A 54 9.41 -11.49 4.10
CA PHE A 54 7.96 -11.72 3.98
C PHE A 54 7.15 -11.25 5.20
N VAL A 55 7.61 -11.60 6.41
CA VAL A 55 6.85 -11.35 7.65
C VAL A 55 6.66 -9.86 7.91
N ARG A 56 7.71 -9.04 7.72
CA ARG A 56 7.65 -7.59 7.95
C ARG A 56 6.71 -6.91 6.96
N ILE A 57 6.83 -7.28 5.68
CA ILE A 57 5.99 -6.74 4.62
C ILE A 57 4.53 -7.17 4.78
N GLY A 58 4.29 -8.42 5.18
CA GLY A 58 2.95 -8.91 5.51
C GLY A 58 2.29 -8.12 6.64
N ILE A 59 3.03 -7.82 7.73
CA ILE A 59 2.51 -7.01 8.84
C ILE A 59 2.21 -5.58 8.37
N ILE A 60 3.13 -4.93 7.65
CA ILE A 60 2.91 -3.56 7.13
C ILE A 60 1.68 -3.54 6.22
N TYR A 61 1.55 -4.52 5.32
CA TYR A 61 0.41 -4.63 4.43
C TYR A 61 -0.91 -4.76 5.20
N LEU A 62 -0.98 -5.64 6.21
CA LEU A 62 -2.18 -5.84 7.02
C LEU A 62 -2.55 -4.60 7.84
N VAL A 63 -1.57 -3.99 8.53
CA VAL A 63 -1.79 -2.81 9.37
C VAL A 63 -2.19 -1.60 8.53
N SER A 64 -1.54 -1.38 7.39
CA SER A 64 -1.88 -0.28 6.49
C SER A 64 -3.22 -0.50 5.78
N GLY A 65 -3.57 -1.74 5.44
CA GLY A 65 -4.89 -2.09 4.94
C GLY A 65 -5.98 -1.75 5.95
N PHE A 66 -5.83 -2.21 7.18
CA PHE A 66 -6.76 -1.92 8.27
C PHE A 66 -6.84 -0.42 8.58
N GLY A 67 -5.70 0.25 8.73
CA GLY A 67 -5.63 1.69 8.99
C GLY A 67 -6.28 2.51 7.87
N GLY A 68 -6.06 2.13 6.61
CA GLY A 68 -6.71 2.76 5.45
C GLY A 68 -8.23 2.58 5.45
N SER A 69 -8.73 1.40 5.81
CA SER A 69 -10.16 1.14 5.97
C SER A 69 -10.78 1.95 7.12
N VAL A 70 -10.09 2.07 8.25
CA VAL A 70 -10.52 2.91 9.38
C VAL A 70 -10.55 4.38 8.99
N LEU A 71 -9.49 4.90 8.38
CA LEU A 71 -9.41 6.30 7.95
C LEU A 71 -10.49 6.63 6.91
N SER A 72 -10.69 5.73 5.94
CA SER A 72 -11.76 5.85 4.97
C SER A 72 -13.15 5.87 5.64
N SER A 73 -13.37 5.01 6.64
CA SER A 73 -14.61 5.02 7.43
C SER A 73 -14.79 6.26 8.30
N LEU A 74 -13.75 7.02 8.63
CA LEU A 74 -13.87 8.24 9.42
C LEU A 74 -14.14 9.47 8.54
N PHE A 75 -13.49 9.53 7.37
CA PHE A 75 -13.48 10.72 6.51
C PHE A 75 -14.44 10.65 5.31
N ILE A 76 -14.77 9.45 4.82
CA ILE A 76 -15.63 9.28 3.64
C ILE A 76 -17.03 8.83 4.10
N ARG A 77 -17.93 9.82 4.28
CA ARG A 77 -19.32 9.59 4.71
C ARG A 77 -20.29 9.32 3.54
N ASN A 78 -19.98 9.85 2.35
CA ASN A 78 -20.90 9.84 1.20
C ASN A 78 -20.47 8.97 0.00
N ASN A 79 -19.31 8.29 0.07
CA ASN A 79 -18.84 7.43 -1.03
C ASN A 79 -18.54 6.02 -0.54
N ILE A 80 -18.75 5.04 -1.42
CA ILE A 80 -18.45 3.64 -1.16
C ILE A 80 -16.93 3.46 -1.30
N SER A 81 -16.24 3.11 -0.21
CA SER A 81 -14.82 2.81 -0.23
C SER A 81 -14.59 1.30 -0.17
N VAL A 82 -13.82 0.80 -1.11
CA VAL A 82 -13.54 -0.63 -1.29
C VAL A 82 -12.10 -0.79 -1.79
N GLY A 83 -11.42 -1.82 -1.30
CA GLY A 83 -10.17 -2.29 -1.88
C GLY A 83 -8.90 -2.11 -1.05
N ALA A 84 -7.86 -2.83 -1.49
CA ALA A 84 -6.55 -2.94 -0.86
C ALA A 84 -5.65 -1.70 -1.01
N SER A 85 -6.16 -0.58 -1.54
CA SER A 85 -5.33 0.60 -1.84
C SER A 85 -4.69 1.20 -0.58
N GLY A 86 -5.35 1.12 0.58
CA GLY A 86 -4.78 1.54 1.87
C GLY A 86 -3.53 0.74 2.25
N ALA A 87 -3.55 -0.57 2.00
CA ALA A 87 -2.38 -1.43 2.22
C ALA A 87 -1.24 -1.09 1.25
N LEU A 88 -1.59 -0.73 0.02
CA LEU A 88 -0.64 -0.38 -1.02
C LEU A 88 0.06 0.98 -0.76
N PHE A 89 -0.69 1.96 -0.27
CA PHE A 89 -0.10 3.22 0.21
C PHE A 89 0.83 3.01 1.40
N GLY A 90 0.53 2.05 2.27
CA GLY A 90 1.44 1.60 3.33
C GLY A 90 2.77 1.08 2.80
N LEU A 91 2.74 0.21 1.79
CA LEU A 91 3.94 -0.30 1.14
C LEU A 91 4.74 0.81 0.44
N LEU A 92 4.08 1.76 -0.23
CA LEU A 92 4.73 2.93 -0.82
C LEU A 92 5.40 3.80 0.26
N GLY A 93 4.75 3.99 1.41
CA GLY A 93 5.34 4.67 2.56
C GLY A 93 6.58 3.95 3.10
N ALA A 94 6.57 2.62 3.14
CA ALA A 94 7.72 1.82 3.53
C ALA A 94 8.91 1.98 2.56
N MET A 95 8.65 1.97 1.24
CA MET A 95 9.68 2.25 0.24
C MET A 95 10.26 3.66 0.38
N LEU A 96 9.41 4.66 0.63
CA LEU A 96 9.86 6.03 0.81
C LEU A 96 10.72 6.16 2.08
N SER A 97 10.32 5.51 3.17
CA SER A 97 11.09 5.47 4.42
C SER A 97 12.46 4.80 4.22
N GLU A 98 12.53 3.73 3.44
CA GLU A 98 13.81 3.11 3.05
C GLU A 98 14.70 4.09 2.28
N LEU A 99 14.14 4.76 1.28
CA LEU A 99 14.88 5.70 0.44
C LEU A 99 15.47 6.84 1.26
N ILE A 100 14.69 7.39 2.20
CA ILE A 100 15.13 8.48 3.07
C ILE A 100 16.21 7.99 4.04
N THR A 101 16.01 6.83 4.66
CA THR A 101 16.95 6.28 5.66
C THR A 101 18.28 5.88 5.02
N ASN A 102 18.26 5.38 3.79
CA ASN A 102 19.45 4.94 3.05
C ASN A 102 19.94 5.96 2.01
N TRP A 103 19.49 7.21 2.10
CA TRP A 103 19.76 8.24 1.09
C TRP A 103 21.26 8.38 0.75
N SER A 104 22.13 8.34 1.76
CA SER A 104 23.59 8.44 1.59
C SER A 104 24.19 7.31 0.74
N ILE A 105 23.67 6.08 0.85
CA ILE A 105 24.13 4.93 0.06
C ILE A 105 23.79 5.13 -1.42
N TYR A 106 22.60 5.64 -1.72
CA TYR A 106 22.18 5.90 -3.10
C TYR A 106 22.97 7.03 -3.73
N THR A 107 23.23 8.12 -3.00
CA THR A 107 24.07 9.23 -3.50
C THR A 107 25.49 8.74 -3.79
N ASN A 108 26.08 7.95 -2.87
CA ASN A 108 27.43 7.39 -3.06
C ASN A 108 27.49 6.43 -4.26
N LYS A 109 26.48 5.59 -4.45
CA LYS A 109 26.42 4.66 -5.59
C LYS A 109 26.31 5.39 -6.93
N TYR A 110 25.52 6.48 -6.99
CA TYR A 110 25.40 7.32 -8.18
C TYR A 110 26.73 8.01 -8.52
N LEU A 111 27.40 8.57 -7.51
CA LEU A 111 28.72 9.19 -7.65
C LEU A 111 29.76 8.16 -8.11
N MET A 112 29.74 6.94 -7.58
CA MET A 112 30.66 5.87 -7.98
C MET A 112 30.49 5.45 -9.44
N ILE A 113 29.25 5.38 -9.95
CA ILE A 113 28.96 5.06 -11.35
C ILE A 113 29.41 6.19 -12.30
N HIS A 114 29.27 7.45 -11.87
CA HIS A 114 29.73 8.59 -12.68
C HIS A 114 31.25 8.73 -12.64
N ALA A 115 31.89 8.53 -11.49
CA ALA A 115 33.33 8.52 -11.33
C ALA A 115 34.00 7.38 -12.13
N SER A 116 33.42 6.18 -12.10
CA SER A 116 33.94 5.04 -12.89
C SER A 116 33.79 5.26 -14.39
N ARG A 117 32.74 5.94 -14.86
CA ARG A 117 32.59 6.34 -16.27
C ARG A 117 33.62 7.38 -16.73
N ILE A 118 34.06 8.27 -15.83
CA ILE A 118 35.11 9.26 -16.13
C ILE A 118 36.49 8.60 -16.15
N SER A 119 36.75 7.66 -15.23
CA SER A 119 38.03 6.96 -15.13
C SER A 119 38.34 5.99 -16.28
N ILE A 120 37.32 5.53 -17.03
CA ILE A 120 37.51 4.61 -18.18
C ILE A 120 37.79 5.38 -19.49
N ARG A 121 37.66 6.72 -19.48
CA ARG A 121 37.86 7.57 -20.67
C ARG A 121 39.27 8.18 -20.81
N TYR A 122 40.21 7.80 -19.95
CA TYR A 122 41.63 8.16 -20.02
C TYR A 122 42.48 6.89 -19.97
#